data_AF-A0A1Q4B9W0-F1
#
_entry.id   AF-A0A1Q4B9W0-F1
#
_cell.length_a   1.000
_cell.length_b   1.000
_cell.length_c   1.000
_cell.angle_alpha   90.00
_cell.angle_beta   90.00
_cell.angle_gamma   90.00
#
_symmetry.space_group_name_H-M   'P 1'
#
loop_
_entity.id
_entity.type
_entity.pdbx_description
1 polymer ?
#
loop_
_entity_poly.entity_id
_entity_poly.type
_entity_poly.pdbx_seq_one_letter_code
_entity_poly.pdbx_strand_id
1 'polypeptide(L)' 'MIVKAGQIVQLKAASRAPQHMAIPPDAEGTVLCSYRLLQRYPRHPDRVDVEFKGYGVLWGEASDLFEIKTQDGAVKNA' A
#
# COMPACT_ATOMS: atom_id res chain seq x y z
N MET A 1 12.31 3.62 -2.19
CA MET A 1 12.05 2.18 -2.12
C MET A 1 10.71 1.93 -2.78
N ILE A 2 10.61 0.98 -3.72
CA ILE A 2 9.39 0.75 -4.50
C ILE A 2 8.53 -0.29 -3.77
N VAL A 3 7.26 0.04 -3.53
CA VAL A 3 6.25 -0.90 -3.01
C VAL A 3 5.81 -1.83 -4.14
N LYS A 4 5.84 -3.14 -3.90
CA LYS A 4 5.57 -4.19 -4.88
C LYS A 4 4.43 -5.10 -4.42
N ALA A 5 3.75 -5.73 -5.37
CA ALA A 5 2.73 -6.73 -5.10
C ALA A 5 3.26 -7.86 -4.21
N GLY A 6 2.40 -8.37 -3.32
CA GLY A 6 2.70 -9.41 -2.35
C GLY A 6 3.44 -8.93 -1.10
N GLN A 7 3.88 -7.68 -1.03
CA GLN A 7 4.49 -7.14 0.19
C GLN A 7 3.44 -6.83 1.25
N ILE A 8 3.81 -7.02 2.51
CA ILE A 8 3.02 -6.55 3.65
C ILE A 8 3.43 -5.12 3.97
N VAL A 9 2.44 -4.25 4.11
CA VAL A 9 2.60 -2.84 4.41
C VAL A 9 1.69 -2.41 5.55
N GLN A 10 2.03 -1.30 6.18
CA GLN A 10 1.17 -0.62 7.15
C GLN A 10 1.03 0.85 6.71
N LEU A 11 -0.08 1.49 7.08
CA LEU A 11 -0.25 2.93 6.87
C LEU A 11 0.68 3.70 7.82
N LYS A 12 1.41 4.68 7.29
CA LYS A 12 2.18 5.60 8.12
C LYS A 12 1.23 6.43 8.99
N ALA A 13 1.63 6.69 10.23
CA ALA A 13 0.85 7.50 11.18
C ALA A 13 0.51 8.92 10.68
N ALA A 14 1.33 9.47 9.77
CA ALA A 14 1.09 10.79 9.15
C ALA A 14 0.08 10.75 7.98
N SER A 15 -0.33 9.55 7.53
CA SER A 15 -1.36 9.44 6.49
C SER A 15 -2.73 9.81 7.05
N ARG A 16 -3.51 10.60 6.30
CA ARG A 16 -4.90 10.92 6.67
C ARG A 16 -5.88 9.82 6.28
N ALA A 17 -5.48 8.87 5.44
CA ALA A 17 -6.31 7.77 4.95
C ALA A 17 -6.93 6.90 6.08
N PRO A 18 -6.21 6.48 7.14
CA PRO A 18 -6.80 5.71 8.24
C PRO A 18 -7.94 6.44 8.96
N GLN A 19 -7.89 7.78 9.02
CA GLN A 19 -8.89 8.60 9.74
C GLN A 19 -10.28 8.55 9.09
N HIS A 20 -10.35 8.24 7.80
CA HIS A 20 -11.61 8.22 7.05
C HIS A 20 -12.20 6.81 6.87
N MET A 21 -11.41 5.76 7.06
CA MET A 21 -11.79 4.40 6.63
C MET A 21 -11.91 3.37 7.77
N ALA A 22 -11.81 3.81 9.04
CA ALA A 22 -11.87 2.94 10.22
C ALA A 22 -10.84 1.78 10.19
N ILE A 23 -9.75 1.95 9.45
CA ILE A 23 -8.63 1.01 9.42
C ILE A 23 -7.74 1.33 10.63
N PRO A 24 -7.48 0.37 11.54
CA PRO A 24 -6.60 0.59 12.67
C PRO A 24 -5.20 1.02 12.22
N PRO A 25 -4.53 1.93 12.97
CA PRO A 25 -3.19 2.37 12.61
C PRO A 25 -2.17 1.24 12.51
N ASP A 26 -2.36 0.16 13.25
CA ASP A 26 -1.54 -1.06 13.31
C ASP A 26 -1.96 -2.16 12.32
N ALA A 27 -3.00 -1.92 11.51
CA ALA A 27 -3.45 -2.90 10.53
C ALA A 27 -2.38 -3.11 9.44
N GLU A 28 -2.05 -4.37 9.22
CA GLU A 28 -1.23 -4.80 8.09
C GLU A 28 -2.11 -5.06 6.86
N GLY A 29 -1.62 -4.62 5.70
CA GLY A 29 -2.25 -4.83 4.41
C GLY A 29 -1.31 -5.49 3.41
N THR A 30 -1.88 -6.24 2.47
CA THR A 30 -1.13 -6.87 1.37
C THR A 30 -1.26 -6.03 0.12
N VAL A 31 -0.14 -5.69 -0.49
CA VAL A 31 -0.13 -4.96 -1.76
C VAL A 31 -0.62 -5.89 -2.88
N LEU A 32 -1.70 -5.51 -3.55
CA LEU A 32 -2.25 -6.25 -4.68
C LEU A 32 -1.52 -5.88 -5.98
N CYS A 33 -1.30 -4.59 -6.19
CA CYS A 33 -0.60 -4.08 -7.37
C CYS A 33 0.07 -2.73 -7.10
N SER A 34 1.01 -2.37 -7.99
CA SER A 34 1.73 -1.09 -7.98
C SER A 34 1.83 -0.59 -9.42
N TYR A 35 1.45 0.66 -9.66
CA TYR A 35 1.34 1.23 -11.00
C TYR A 35 1.61 2.73 -11.03
N ARG A 36 2.08 3.22 -12.17
CA ARG A 36 2.28 4.65 -12.40
C ARG A 36 1.14 5.23 -13.22
N LEU A 37 0.58 6.35 -12.76
CA LEU A 37 -0.37 7.11 -13.57
C LEU A 37 0.40 7.86 -14.66
N LEU A 38 0.01 7.66 -15.91
CA LEU A 38 0.61 8.34 -17.07
C LEU A 38 0.15 9.80 -17.22
N GLN A 39 -0.74 10.29 -16.36
CA GLN A 39 -1.21 11.68 -16.39
C GLN A 39 -0.14 12.67 -15.89
N ARG A 40 -0.31 13.93 -16.30
CA ARG A 40 0.63 15.07 -16.44
C ARG A 40 1.60 15.46 -15.30
N TYR A 41 1.78 14.65 -14.27
CA TYR A 41 2.64 14.98 -13.14
C TYR A 41 3.78 13.96 -12.95
N PRO A 42 4.93 14.15 -13.61
CA PRO A 42 6.05 13.20 -13.64
C PRO A 42 6.78 13.00 -12.28
N ARG A 43 6.32 13.65 -11.21
CA ARG A 43 6.92 13.57 -9.87
C ARG A 43 6.00 12.96 -8.81
N HIS A 44 4.85 12.41 -9.20
CA HIS A 44 3.99 11.76 -8.22
C HIS A 44 4.53 10.38 -7.85
N PRO A 45 4.36 9.97 -6.58
CA PRO A 45 4.67 8.61 -6.18
C PRO A 45 3.85 7.61 -7.01
N ASP A 46 4.38 6.40 -7.14
CA ASP A 46 3.63 5.29 -7.72
C ASP A 46 2.35 5.05 -6.88
N ARG A 47 1.31 4.52 -7.51
CA ARG A 47 0.04 4.19 -6.87
C ARG A 47 0.00 2.72 -6.53
N VAL A 48 -0.64 2.39 -5.42
CA VAL A 48 -0.80 1.02 -4.96
C VAL A 48 -2.24 0.75 -4.56
N ASP A 49 -2.66 -0.48 -4.81
CA ASP A 49 -3.88 -1.02 -4.24
C ASP A 49 -3.49 -1.99 -3.11
N VAL A 50 -4.07 -1.83 -1.92
CA VAL A 50 -3.69 -2.58 -0.71
C VAL A 50 -4.92 -3.17 -0.06
N GLU A 51 -4.95 -4.49 0.09
CA GLU A 51 -6.00 -5.20 0.82
C GLU A 51 -5.66 -5.24 2.31
N PHE A 52 -6.57 -4.73 3.14
CA PHE A 52 -6.56 -4.89 4.59
C PHE A 52 -7.62 -5.93 4.98
N LYS A 53 -7.16 -7.08 5.49
CA LYS A 53 -8.04 -8.20 5.80
C LYS A 53 -9.12 -7.79 6.82
N GLY A 54 -10.38 -7.92 6.44
CA GLY A 54 -11.52 -7.54 7.27
C GLY A 54 -11.96 -6.08 7.17
N TYR A 55 -11.23 -5.24 6.41
CA TYR A 55 -11.54 -3.81 6.23
C TYR A 55 -11.83 -3.44 4.77
N GLY A 56 -11.27 -4.19 3.81
CA GLY A 56 -11.46 -3.95 2.39
C GLY A 56 -10.16 -3.55 1.69
N VAL A 57 -10.29 -2.92 0.53
CA VAL A 57 -9.13 -2.54 -0.30
C VAL A 57 -9.05 -1.02 -0.43
N LEU A 58 -7.88 -0.47 -0.13
CA LEU A 58 -7.52 0.91 -0.48
C LEU A 58 -7.03 0.92 -1.92
N TRP A 59 -7.72 1.66 -2.80
CA TRP A 59 -7.38 1.74 -4.23
C TRP A 59 -6.70 3.06 -4.59
N GLY A 60 -5.60 2.97 -5.35
CA GLY A 60 -4.95 4.13 -5.96
C GLY A 60 -4.25 5.08 -4.99
N GLU A 61 -3.92 4.60 -3.79
CA GLU A 61 -3.24 5.39 -2.79
C GLU A 61 -1.77 5.59 -3.14
N ALA A 62 -1.20 6.70 -2.68
CA ALA A 62 0.21 7.00 -2.94
C ALA A 62 1.11 6.02 -2.16
N SER A 63 2.08 5.41 -2.84
CA SER A 63 2.95 4.38 -2.25
C SER A 63 3.73 4.87 -1.03
N ASP A 64 3.99 6.18 -0.93
CA ASP A 64 4.71 6.81 0.17
C ASP A 64 3.88 6.97 1.45
N LEU A 65 2.57 6.73 1.41
CA LEU A 65 1.71 6.63 2.59
C LEU A 65 1.93 5.33 3.37
N PHE A 66 2.64 4.37 2.79
CA PHE A 66 2.85 3.05 3.35
C PHE A 66 4.28 2.85 3.82
N GLU A 67 4.43 2.11 4.90
CA GLU A 67 5.70 1.52 5.34
C GLU A 67 5.70 0.02 5.09
N ILE A 68 6.82 -0.51 4.58
CA ILE A 68 6.96 -1.93 4.25
C ILE A 68 7.34 -2.70 5.52
N LYS A 69 6.60 -3.76 5.82
CA LYS A 69 6.84 -4.65 6.97
C LYS A 69 7.58 -5.93 6.61
N THR A 70 7.43 -6.41 5.38
CA THR A 70 8.24 -7.52 4.86
C THR A 70 9.20 -7.05 3.76
N GLN A 71 10.49 -7.25 4.01
CA GLN A 71 11.51 -7.19 2.96
C GLN A 71 11.58 -8.56 2.27
N ASP A 72 11.46 -8.52 0.95
CA ASP A 72 11.53 -9.62 -0.02
C ASP A 72 10.35 -10.59 -0.10
N GLY A 73 9.79 -10.61 -1.32
CA GLY A 73 8.73 -11.50 -1.75
C GLY A 73 9.22 -12.94 -1.81
N ALA A 74 9.18 -13.62 -0.68
CA ALA A 74 9.07 -15.07 -0.67
C ALA A 74 7.63 -15.44 -1.08
N VAL A 75 7.29 -15.25 -2.36
CA VAL A 75 6.28 -16.10 -2.99
C VAL A 75 6.90 -17.49 -3.02
N LYS A 76 6.74 -18.25 -1.93
CA LYS A 76 6.95 -19.69 -1.95
C LYS A 76 5.81 -20.24 -2.81
N ASN A 77 6.08 -20.41 -4.10
CA ASN A 77 5.26 -21.29 -4.93
C ASN A 77 5.32 -22.68 -4.28
N ALA A 78 4.19 -23.10 -3.72
CA ALA A 78 3.93 -24.48 -3.33
C ALA A 78 3.36 -25.24 -4.53
#